data_AF-A0A8H4XCK7-F1
#
_entry.id   AF-A0A8H4XCK7-F1
#
_cell.length_a   1.000
_cell.length_b   1.000
_cell.length_c   1.000
_cell.angle_alpha   90.00
_cell.angle_beta   90.00
_cell.angle_gamma   90.00
#
_symmetry.space_group_name_H-M   'P 1'
#
loop_
_entity.id
_entity.type
_entity.pdbx_description
1 polymer ?
#
loop_
_entity_poly.entity_id
_entity_poly.type
_entity_poly.pdbx_seq_one_letter_code
_entity_poly.pdbx_strand_id
1 'polypeptide(L)'
;MSAESQSFPILAAALQTYIDQGDTGPSVPTLECLDIALKTFRLEITLYHEGLPPGTICSGILLCAIYLVLVPSPEGNPAVRHAIEYLALADLPCLVMGRVCPSICLWKRYREVQDDWEGGRIMGVDDFTGLHMGLLDIYGDMMHDDIDRSVTRLWEWSSEAGDFLQRQLWDAWRASTRIPMTSKLLGMLIGAIQTIYAYSLLPENRHLLILNGLIYPFIVASLEVPSLRQRPEWKRTLDDARQRFQMGRTYALSRLTFQLLDEAWEEGSSCFDIDCAARRKGVELAVM
;
A
#
# COMPACT_ATOMS: atom_id res chain seq x y z
N MET A 1 6.05 14.95 34.40
CA MET A 1 5.92 13.50 34.10
C MET A 1 6.15 13.37 32.62
N SER A 2 7.27 12.78 32.19
CA SER A 2 7.54 12.61 30.74
C SER A 2 6.46 11.69 30.18
N ALA A 3 5.75 12.13 29.14
CA ALA A 3 4.88 11.25 28.39
C ALA A 3 5.74 10.12 27.81
N GLU A 4 5.59 8.91 28.34
CA GLU A 4 6.23 7.73 27.76
C GLU A 4 5.67 7.51 26.35
N SER A 5 6.55 7.24 25.40
CA SER A 5 6.17 6.95 24.01
C SER A 5 5.38 5.66 23.95
N GLN A 6 4.26 5.69 23.24
CA GLN A 6 3.43 4.53 23.01
C GLN A 6 3.91 3.75 21.78
N SER A 7 4.60 4.41 20.84
CA SER A 7 5.08 3.75 19.63
C SER A 7 6.15 2.68 19.92
N PHE A 8 7.01 2.87 20.92
CA PHE A 8 8.13 1.97 21.21
C PHE A 8 7.72 0.53 21.56
N PRO A 9 6.88 0.30 22.61
CA PRO A 9 6.51 -1.06 22.97
C PRO A 9 5.66 -1.74 21.90
N ILE A 10 4.82 -0.98 21.18
CA ILE A 10 3.97 -1.52 20.10
C ILE A 10 4.84 -1.97 18.93
N LEU A 11 5.79 -1.14 18.48
CA LEU A 11 6.69 -1.46 17.39
C LEU A 11 7.58 -2.66 17.73
N ALA A 12 8.17 -2.68 18.94
CA ALA A 12 9.00 -3.80 19.40
C ALA A 12 8.22 -5.13 19.43
N ALA A 13 6.99 -5.13 19.95
CA ALA A 13 6.16 -6.34 20.02
C ALA A 13 5.71 -6.82 18.63
N ALA A 14 5.31 -5.90 17.75
CA ALA A 14 4.90 -6.22 16.38
C ALA A 14 6.04 -6.89 15.60
N LEU A 15 7.24 -6.34 15.72
CA LEU A 15 8.43 -6.85 15.04
C LEU A 15 8.92 -8.18 15.59
N GLN A 16 8.94 -8.35 16.91
CA GLN A 16 9.30 -9.63 17.51
C GLN A 16 8.34 -10.72 17.04
N THR A 17 7.04 -10.42 17.02
CA THR A 17 6.01 -11.34 16.50
C THR A 17 6.22 -11.68 15.02
N TYR A 18 6.62 -10.70 14.21
CA TYR A 18 6.95 -10.91 12.80
C TYR A 18 8.17 -11.82 12.62
N ILE A 19 9.23 -11.57 13.40
CA ILE A 19 10.48 -12.36 13.34
C ILE A 19 10.24 -13.79 13.80
N ASP A 20 9.48 -13.98 14.89
CA ASP A 20 9.16 -15.29 15.44
C ASP A 20 8.30 -16.15 14.49
N GLN A 21 7.59 -15.53 13.54
CA GLN A 21 6.80 -16.21 12.52
C GLN A 21 7.65 -16.81 11.37
N GLY A 22 8.91 -16.37 11.21
CA GLY A 22 9.85 -16.92 10.22
C GLY A 22 9.29 -16.97 8.79
N ASP A 23 9.55 -18.07 8.08
CA ASP A 23 9.19 -18.25 6.66
C ASP A 23 7.69 -18.45 6.40
N THR A 24 6.84 -18.47 7.43
CA THR A 24 5.38 -18.69 7.25
C THR A 24 4.63 -17.47 6.72
N GLY A 25 5.32 -16.34 6.57
CA GLY A 25 4.75 -15.06 6.19
C GLY A 25 3.99 -14.40 7.35
N PRO A 26 3.85 -13.06 7.35
CA PRO A 26 3.21 -12.37 8.46
C PRO A 26 1.72 -12.65 8.54
N SER A 27 1.25 -12.94 9.75
CA SER A 27 -0.19 -13.05 10.02
C SER A 27 -0.88 -11.68 9.90
N VAL A 28 -2.16 -11.64 9.51
CA VAL A 28 -2.95 -10.39 9.43
C VAL A 28 -2.87 -9.57 10.74
N PRO A 29 -3.00 -10.16 11.94
CA PRO A 29 -2.80 -9.42 13.19
C PRO A 29 -1.41 -8.80 13.36
N THR A 30 -0.37 -9.47 12.85
CA THR A 30 1.01 -8.93 12.87
C THR A 30 1.10 -7.66 12.03
N LEU A 31 0.49 -7.67 10.84
CA LEU A 31 0.47 -6.54 9.92
C LEU A 31 -0.34 -5.36 10.47
N GLU A 32 -1.50 -5.63 11.07
CA GLU A 32 -2.29 -4.62 11.78
C GLU A 32 -1.49 -3.97 12.92
N CYS A 33 -0.71 -4.75 13.67
CA CYS A 33 0.12 -4.24 14.74
C CYS A 33 1.26 -3.35 14.20
N LEU A 34 1.87 -3.71 13.07
CA LEU A 34 2.88 -2.89 12.40
C LEU A 34 2.30 -1.56 11.90
N ASP A 35 1.11 -1.58 11.29
CA ASP A 35 0.43 -0.37 10.82
C ASP A 35 0.09 0.59 11.99
N ILE A 36 -0.45 0.05 13.09
CA ILE A 36 -0.71 0.80 14.32
C ILE A 36 0.58 1.40 14.88
N ALA A 37 1.66 0.61 14.92
CA ALA A 37 2.95 1.07 15.43
C ALA A 37 3.50 2.24 14.59
N LEU A 38 3.49 2.09 13.27
CA LEU A 38 3.98 3.11 12.33
C LEU A 38 3.15 4.38 12.39
N LYS A 39 1.82 4.27 12.44
CA LYS A 39 0.91 5.40 12.64
C LYS A 39 1.19 6.15 13.95
N THR A 40 1.34 5.41 15.05
CA THR A 40 1.62 5.99 16.37
C THR A 40 2.95 6.74 16.36
N PHE A 41 3.98 6.15 15.73
CA PHE A 41 5.28 6.79 15.59
C PHE A 41 5.23 8.10 14.78
N ARG A 42 4.54 8.10 13.63
CA ARG A 42 4.36 9.32 12.81
C ARG A 42 3.67 10.45 13.57
N LEU A 43 2.63 10.11 14.35
CA LEU A 43 1.92 11.08 15.19
C LEU A 43 2.84 11.68 16.24
N GLU A 44 3.65 10.85 16.92
CA GLU A 44 4.62 11.33 17.90
C GLU A 44 5.64 12.27 17.26
N ILE A 45 6.23 11.94 16.10
CA ILE A 45 7.17 12.84 15.40
C ILE A 45 6.53 14.20 15.10
N THR A 46 5.27 14.19 14.67
CA THR A 46 4.55 15.41 14.28
C THR A 46 4.21 16.28 15.51
N LEU A 47 3.86 15.66 16.64
CA LEU A 47 3.45 16.38 17.86
C LEU A 47 4.64 17.02 18.61
N TYR A 48 5.83 16.46 18.50
CA TYR A 48 6.99 16.89 19.27
C TYR A 48 7.96 17.74 18.44
N HIS A 49 7.57 19.00 18.18
CA HIS A 49 8.41 19.97 17.45
C HIS A 49 9.61 20.51 18.23
N GLU A 50 9.60 20.48 19.58
CA GLU A 50 10.65 21.06 20.43
C GLU A 50 11.57 20.00 21.09
N GLY A 51 11.41 18.73 20.75
CA GLY A 51 12.21 17.63 21.28
C GLY A 51 11.41 16.34 21.41
N LEU A 52 11.90 15.27 20.80
CA LEU A 52 11.24 13.97 20.81
C LEU A 52 11.43 13.29 22.18
N PRO A 53 10.39 12.66 22.76
CA PRO A 53 10.53 11.83 23.95
C PRO A 53 11.56 10.73 23.71
N PRO A 54 12.33 10.31 24.74
CA PRO A 54 13.31 9.23 24.60
C PRO A 54 12.71 7.97 23.99
N GLY A 55 11.45 7.63 24.30
CA GLY A 55 10.79 6.48 23.69
C GLY A 55 10.43 6.68 22.21
N THR A 56 10.10 7.89 21.76
CA THR A 56 9.90 8.18 20.32
C THR A 56 11.24 8.15 19.61
N ILE A 57 12.29 8.70 20.21
CA ILE A 57 13.66 8.56 19.73
C ILE A 57 14.04 7.08 19.68
N CYS A 58 13.76 6.27 20.70
CA CYS A 58 14.02 4.84 20.73
C CYS A 58 13.19 4.07 19.70
N SER A 59 11.96 4.48 19.40
CA SER A 59 11.12 3.91 18.34
C SER A 59 11.69 4.23 16.96
N GLY A 60 12.13 5.47 16.78
CA GLY A 60 12.85 5.91 15.60
C GLY A 60 14.20 5.20 15.47
N ILE A 61 14.94 5.02 16.55
CA ILE A 61 16.18 4.23 16.61
C ILE A 61 15.88 2.76 16.39
N LEU A 62 14.75 2.20 16.82
CA LEU A 62 14.36 0.81 16.60
C LEU A 62 14.00 0.58 15.12
N LEU A 63 13.23 1.48 14.51
CA LEU A 63 13.04 1.57 13.07
C LEU A 63 14.37 1.73 12.33
N CYS A 64 15.24 2.62 12.83
CA CYS A 64 16.58 2.82 12.28
C CYS A 64 17.54 1.65 12.58
N ALA A 65 17.32 0.84 13.61
CA ALA A 65 18.13 -0.33 13.97
C ALA A 65 17.69 -1.53 13.15
N ILE A 66 16.42 -1.61 12.75
CA ILE A 66 15.98 -2.45 11.64
C ILE A 66 16.63 -1.98 10.33
N TYR A 67 16.72 -0.65 10.12
CA TYR A 67 17.35 -0.03 8.95
C TYR A 67 18.90 -0.15 8.92
N LEU A 68 19.59 -0.25 10.06
CA LEU A 68 21.07 -0.15 10.17
C LEU A 68 21.79 -1.25 11.00
N VAL A 69 21.14 -1.97 11.92
CA VAL A 69 21.86 -2.69 13.01
C VAL A 69 21.43 -4.14 13.28
N LEU A 70 20.17 -4.54 13.05
CA LEU A 70 19.73 -5.91 13.41
C LEU A 70 20.18 -6.99 12.41
N VAL A 71 20.88 -6.62 11.34
CA VAL A 71 21.67 -7.56 10.54
C VAL A 71 22.91 -6.81 10.05
N PRO A 72 24.13 -7.38 10.16
CA PRO A 72 25.32 -6.79 9.54
C PRO A 72 25.23 -6.65 8.01
N SER A 73 24.15 -7.14 7.39
CA SER A 73 23.69 -6.75 6.07
C SER A 73 22.23 -7.22 5.91
N PRO A 74 21.22 -6.34 5.73
CA PRO A 74 19.85 -6.76 5.40
C PRO A 74 19.77 -7.64 4.12
N GLU A 75 20.80 -7.61 3.28
CA GLU A 75 21.02 -8.55 2.17
C GLU A 75 20.92 -10.02 2.61
N GLY A 76 21.40 -10.33 3.83
CA GLY A 76 21.52 -11.69 4.34
C GLY A 76 20.31 -12.23 5.11
N ASN A 77 19.30 -11.42 5.42
CA ASN A 77 18.12 -11.87 6.20
C ASN A 77 16.80 -11.57 5.48
N PRO A 78 16.17 -12.57 4.84
CA PRO A 78 14.90 -12.42 4.13
C PRO A 78 13.74 -11.91 4.99
N ALA A 79 13.62 -12.34 6.25
CA ALA A 79 12.50 -11.96 7.10
C ALA A 79 12.53 -10.48 7.48
N VAL A 80 13.72 -9.97 7.84
CA VAL A 80 13.92 -8.54 8.15
C VAL A 80 13.66 -7.68 6.91
N ARG A 81 14.16 -8.13 5.76
CA ARG A 81 13.92 -7.46 4.47
C ARG A 81 12.42 -7.37 4.14
N HIS A 82 11.67 -8.45 4.26
CA HIS A 82 10.22 -8.44 4.00
C HIS A 82 9.47 -7.50 4.96
N ALA A 83 9.87 -7.43 6.24
CA ALA A 83 9.28 -6.49 7.19
C ALA A 83 9.53 -5.02 6.79
N ILE A 84 10.75 -4.70 6.34
CA ILE A 84 11.10 -3.35 5.86
C ILE A 84 10.31 -3.01 4.60
N GLU A 85 10.23 -3.93 3.65
CA GLU A 85 9.46 -3.76 2.41
C GLU A 85 7.98 -3.48 2.72
N TYR A 86 7.37 -4.24 3.62
CA TYR A 86 6.00 -3.99 4.06
C TYR A 86 5.83 -2.61 4.71
N LEU A 87 6.71 -2.24 5.65
CA LEU A 87 6.65 -0.92 6.30
C LEU A 87 6.84 0.22 5.29
N ALA A 88 7.72 0.01 4.30
CA ALA A 88 7.97 0.96 3.24
C ALA A 88 6.77 1.13 2.31
N LEU A 89 6.09 0.03 1.95
CA LEU A 89 4.83 0.04 1.21
C LEU A 89 3.72 0.74 1.99
N ALA A 90 3.58 0.45 3.28
CA ALA A 90 2.65 1.13 4.19
C ALA A 90 3.03 2.60 4.47
N ASP A 91 4.18 3.06 3.98
CA ASP A 91 4.60 4.45 3.99
C ASP A 91 4.37 5.18 2.66
N LEU A 92 3.99 4.46 1.60
CA LEU A 92 3.67 5.09 0.33
C LEU A 92 2.36 5.91 0.42
N PRO A 93 2.35 7.17 -0.05
CA PRO A 93 1.19 8.06 -0.07
C PRO A 93 -0.08 7.44 -0.66
N CYS A 94 0.04 6.86 -1.86
CA CYS A 94 -1.09 6.27 -2.58
C CYS A 94 -1.65 5.02 -1.92
N LEU A 95 -0.90 4.39 -1.00
CA LEU A 95 -1.28 3.15 -0.35
C LEU A 95 -1.79 3.34 1.07
N VAL A 96 -2.00 4.58 1.52
CA VAL A 96 -2.63 4.83 2.82
C VAL A 96 -3.71 5.88 2.67
N MET A 97 -4.94 5.44 2.91
CA MET A 97 -6.12 6.29 2.92
C MET A 97 -6.27 6.98 4.26
N GLY A 98 -6.69 8.25 4.24
CA GLY A 98 -6.97 9.02 5.46
C GLY A 98 -5.72 9.47 6.20
N ARG A 99 -4.57 9.47 5.53
CA ARG A 99 -3.29 9.85 6.12
C ARG A 99 -3.37 11.25 6.75
N VAL A 100 -2.90 11.35 7.99
CA VAL A 100 -2.84 12.61 8.76
C VAL A 100 -1.41 13.15 8.81
N CYS A 101 -0.43 12.26 8.87
CA CYS A 101 0.98 12.61 8.95
C CYS A 101 1.67 12.44 7.58
N PRO A 102 2.62 13.32 7.21
CA PRO A 102 3.42 13.13 6.00
C PRO A 102 4.12 11.76 5.97
N SER A 103 4.30 11.21 4.78
CA SER A 103 5.17 10.05 4.55
C SER A 103 6.60 10.39 5.01
N ILE A 104 7.27 9.44 5.65
CA ILE A 104 8.69 9.59 6.04
C ILE A 104 9.65 9.08 4.94
N CYS A 105 9.08 8.67 3.80
CA CYS A 105 9.75 8.21 2.59
C CYS A 105 10.58 6.94 2.80
N LEU A 106 10.05 5.98 3.59
CA LEU A 106 10.72 4.70 3.88
C LEU A 106 11.09 3.94 2.61
N TRP A 107 10.21 3.90 1.60
CA TRP A 107 10.50 3.25 0.32
C TRP A 107 11.76 3.81 -0.34
N LYS A 108 11.80 5.12 -0.58
CA LYS A 108 12.94 5.77 -1.22
C LYS A 108 14.24 5.53 -0.45
N ARG A 109 14.22 5.71 0.87
CA ARG A 109 15.38 5.47 1.76
C ARG A 109 15.85 4.02 1.71
N TYR A 110 14.91 3.08 1.74
CA TYR A 110 15.23 1.65 1.60
C TYR A 110 15.91 1.34 0.27
N ARG A 111 15.39 1.92 -0.83
CA ARG A 111 15.97 1.72 -2.18
C ARG A 111 17.34 2.38 -2.33
N GLU A 112 17.58 3.53 -1.70
CA GLU A 112 18.90 4.18 -1.64
C GLU A 112 19.93 3.32 -0.90
N VAL A 113 19.55 2.66 0.21
CA VAL A 113 20.45 1.72 0.91
C VAL A 113 20.80 0.51 0.05
N GLN A 114 19.85 0.04 -0.77
CA GLN A 114 20.12 -1.06 -1.68
C GLN A 114 21.04 -0.69 -2.85
N ASP A 115 21.21 0.59 -3.17
CA ASP A 115 22.18 1.02 -4.18
C ASP A 115 23.62 0.70 -3.78
N ASP A 116 23.89 0.62 -2.46
CA ASP A 116 25.20 0.28 -1.91
C ASP A 116 25.39 -1.24 -1.68
N TRP A 117 24.41 -2.09 -2.00
CA TRP A 117 24.52 -3.55 -1.86
C TRP A 117 25.41 -4.16 -2.95
N GLU A 118 26.09 -5.28 -2.68
CA GLU A 118 26.98 -5.93 -3.65
C GLU A 118 26.22 -6.37 -4.92
N GLY A 119 24.98 -6.83 -4.76
CA GLY A 119 24.06 -7.15 -5.86
C GLY A 119 23.21 -5.98 -6.38
N GLY A 120 23.36 -4.78 -5.80
CA GLY A 120 22.52 -3.61 -6.05
C GLY A 120 21.06 -3.80 -5.60
N ARG A 121 20.16 -3.02 -6.20
CA ARG A 121 18.72 -3.09 -5.91
C ARG A 121 18.15 -4.47 -6.20
N ILE A 122 17.44 -5.04 -5.22
CA ILE A 122 16.59 -6.20 -5.46
C ILE A 122 15.46 -5.79 -6.41
N MET A 123 15.35 -6.49 -7.53
CA MET A 123 14.29 -6.32 -8.51
C MET A 123 13.37 -7.54 -8.51
N GLY A 124 12.26 -7.44 -9.23
CA GLY A 124 11.27 -8.50 -9.33
C GLY A 124 9.90 -8.04 -8.85
N VAL A 125 9.12 -8.98 -8.33
CA VAL A 125 7.76 -8.76 -7.87
C VAL A 125 7.74 -8.77 -6.35
N ASP A 126 7.08 -7.78 -5.76
CA ASP A 126 6.79 -7.71 -4.33
C ASP A 126 5.87 -8.86 -3.93
N ASP A 127 6.27 -9.58 -2.89
CA ASP A 127 5.54 -10.74 -2.40
C ASP A 127 4.20 -10.32 -1.75
N PHE A 128 4.05 -9.08 -1.29
CA PHE A 128 2.84 -8.66 -0.58
C PHE A 128 1.69 -8.23 -1.51
N THR A 129 2.02 -7.41 -2.50
CA THR A 129 1.06 -6.76 -3.40
C THR A 129 1.04 -7.39 -4.79
N GLY A 130 2.08 -8.13 -5.19
CA GLY A 130 2.25 -8.62 -6.55
C GLY A 130 2.69 -7.54 -7.54
N LEU A 131 3.14 -6.38 -7.05
CA LEU A 131 3.62 -5.28 -7.89
C LEU A 131 5.11 -5.42 -8.19
N HIS A 132 5.50 -4.97 -9.37
CA HIS A 132 6.92 -4.93 -9.69
C HIS A 132 7.65 -3.85 -8.87
N MET A 133 8.83 -4.18 -8.31
CA MET A 133 9.62 -3.23 -7.51
C MET A 133 9.94 -1.93 -8.27
N GLY A 134 10.23 -2.03 -9.56
CA GLY A 134 10.45 -0.84 -10.41
C GLY A 134 9.20 0.03 -10.64
N LEU A 135 7.98 -0.54 -10.54
CA LEU A 135 6.75 0.25 -10.57
C LEU A 135 6.58 1.00 -9.23
N LEU A 136 6.87 0.31 -8.11
CA LEU A 136 6.86 0.90 -6.77
C LEU A 136 7.89 2.03 -6.62
N ASP A 137 9.06 1.91 -7.25
CA ASP A 137 10.07 2.97 -7.32
C ASP A 137 9.50 4.25 -7.93
N ILE A 138 8.73 4.14 -9.02
CA ILE A 138 8.08 5.32 -9.64
C ILE A 138 7.12 5.96 -8.65
N TYR A 139 6.27 5.16 -7.97
CA TYR A 139 5.33 5.65 -6.97
C TYR A 139 6.01 6.29 -5.75
N GLY A 140 7.11 5.72 -5.27
CA GLY A 140 7.91 6.31 -4.19
C GLY A 140 8.55 7.65 -4.58
N ASP A 141 8.92 7.80 -5.84
CA ASP A 141 9.49 9.04 -6.38
C ASP A 141 8.43 10.12 -6.63
N MET A 142 7.15 9.78 -6.85
CA MET A 142 6.09 10.75 -7.19
C MET A 142 5.93 11.89 -6.18
N MET A 143 6.33 11.68 -4.92
CA MET A 143 6.30 12.74 -3.89
C MET A 143 7.39 13.79 -4.04
N HIS A 144 8.42 13.50 -4.83
CA HIS A 144 9.62 14.31 -4.97
C HIS A 144 9.83 14.79 -6.39
N ASP A 145 9.26 14.10 -7.37
CA ASP A 145 9.33 14.42 -8.78
C ASP A 145 8.21 15.39 -9.20
N ASP A 146 8.46 16.09 -10.31
CA ASP A 146 7.42 16.81 -11.03
C ASP A 146 6.36 15.83 -11.57
N ILE A 147 5.08 16.21 -11.51
CA ILE A 147 3.95 15.35 -11.90
C ILE A 147 4.11 14.86 -13.34
N ASP A 148 4.50 15.72 -14.28
CA ASP A 148 4.64 15.35 -15.70
C ASP A 148 5.79 14.35 -15.90
N ARG A 149 6.87 14.50 -15.12
CA ARG A 149 7.99 13.56 -15.12
C ARG A 149 7.55 12.19 -14.60
N SER A 150 6.86 12.14 -13.48
CA SER A 150 6.37 10.88 -12.89
C SER A 150 5.38 10.17 -13.82
N VAL A 151 4.44 10.91 -14.40
CA VAL A 151 3.48 10.38 -15.37
C VAL A 151 4.19 9.82 -16.60
N THR A 152 5.18 10.53 -17.14
CA THR A 152 5.98 10.05 -18.29
C THR A 152 6.70 8.75 -17.96
N ARG A 153 7.44 8.72 -16.84
CA ARG A 153 8.13 7.50 -16.36
C ARG A 153 7.18 6.33 -16.23
N LEU A 154 5.98 6.55 -15.71
CA LEU A 154 4.98 5.51 -15.51
C LEU A 154 4.44 4.92 -16.82
N TRP A 155 4.19 5.76 -17.83
CA TRP A 155 3.70 5.30 -19.13
C TRP A 155 4.78 4.64 -19.98
N GLU A 156 6.02 5.08 -19.85
CA GLU A 156 7.19 4.46 -20.49
C GLU A 156 7.65 3.19 -19.79
N TRP A 157 7.26 3.02 -18.52
CA TRP A 157 7.61 1.84 -17.75
C TRP A 157 7.02 0.58 -18.38
N SER A 158 7.88 -0.42 -18.54
CA SER A 158 7.53 -1.77 -18.96
C SER A 158 8.41 -2.76 -18.22
N SER A 159 7.88 -3.96 -17.98
CA SER A 159 8.64 -5.08 -17.48
C SER A 159 8.14 -6.35 -18.16
N GLU A 160 9.07 -7.20 -18.59
CA GLU A 160 8.75 -8.55 -19.07
C GLU A 160 8.72 -9.56 -17.94
N ALA A 161 9.23 -9.19 -16.76
CA ALA A 161 9.11 -10.01 -15.57
C ALA A 161 7.61 -10.21 -15.28
N GLY A 162 7.23 -11.38 -14.78
CA GLY A 162 5.88 -11.63 -14.32
C GLY A 162 4.89 -12.20 -15.34
N ASP A 163 3.90 -12.89 -14.77
CA ASP A 163 2.87 -13.63 -15.49
C ASP A 163 1.78 -12.72 -16.08
N PHE A 164 0.82 -13.34 -16.77
CA PHE A 164 -0.30 -12.62 -17.37
C PHE A 164 -1.08 -11.78 -16.36
N LEU A 165 -1.35 -12.30 -15.17
CA LEU A 165 -2.16 -11.60 -14.16
C LEU A 165 -1.39 -10.44 -13.55
N GLN A 166 -0.10 -10.63 -13.25
CA GLN A 166 0.79 -9.58 -12.76
C GLN A 166 0.83 -8.41 -13.73
N ARG A 167 0.95 -8.68 -15.04
CA ARG A 167 0.89 -7.61 -16.06
C ARG A 167 -0.45 -6.89 -16.06
N GLN A 168 -1.58 -7.59 -15.93
CA GLN A 168 -2.90 -6.96 -15.80
C GLN A 168 -2.99 -6.07 -14.55
N LEU A 169 -2.42 -6.52 -13.42
CA LEU A 169 -2.38 -5.72 -12.19
C LEU A 169 -1.56 -4.44 -12.43
N TRP A 170 -0.39 -4.55 -13.04
CA TRP A 170 0.48 -3.39 -13.28
C TRP A 170 -0.17 -2.40 -14.24
N ASP A 171 -0.91 -2.87 -15.24
CA ASP A 171 -1.71 -2.03 -16.13
C ASP A 171 -2.82 -1.29 -15.39
N ALA A 172 -3.51 -1.97 -14.46
CA ALA A 172 -4.51 -1.34 -13.59
C ALA A 172 -3.89 -0.22 -12.74
N TRP A 173 -2.70 -0.46 -12.19
CA TRP A 173 -1.96 0.55 -11.44
C TRP A 173 -1.52 1.74 -12.29
N ARG A 174 -1.03 1.52 -13.51
CA ARG A 174 -0.70 2.61 -14.43
C ARG A 174 -1.91 3.49 -14.74
N ALA A 175 -3.05 2.86 -15.02
CA ALA A 175 -4.30 3.56 -15.31
C ALA A 175 -4.84 4.38 -14.11
N SER A 176 -4.52 3.96 -12.89
CA SER A 176 -5.04 4.57 -11.64
C SER A 176 -4.40 5.90 -11.26
N THR A 177 -3.30 6.31 -11.89
CA THR A 177 -2.56 7.54 -11.53
C THR A 177 -3.08 8.81 -12.20
N ARG A 178 -3.86 8.70 -13.27
CA ARG A 178 -4.22 9.85 -14.09
C ARG A 178 -5.49 10.52 -13.57
N ILE A 179 -5.34 11.71 -13.01
CA ILE A 179 -6.45 12.59 -12.63
C ILE A 179 -6.42 13.82 -13.57
N PRO A 180 -7.53 14.17 -14.26
CA PRO A 180 -8.84 13.52 -14.22
C PRO A 180 -8.89 12.21 -15.01
N MET A 181 -9.66 11.24 -14.50
CA MET A 181 -9.89 9.95 -15.16
C MET A 181 -10.73 10.14 -16.42
N THR A 182 -10.33 9.48 -17.52
CA THR A 182 -11.12 9.49 -18.76
C THR A 182 -11.98 8.23 -18.86
N SER A 183 -13.09 8.29 -19.60
CA SER A 183 -13.92 7.09 -19.83
C SER A 183 -13.14 5.94 -20.47
N LYS A 184 -12.10 6.22 -21.27
CA LYS A 184 -11.24 5.18 -21.86
C LYS A 184 -10.35 4.52 -20.81
N LEU A 185 -9.72 5.31 -19.93
CA LEU A 185 -8.89 4.80 -18.84
C LEU A 185 -9.72 4.01 -17.83
N LEU A 186 -10.90 4.52 -17.46
CA LEU A 186 -11.83 3.80 -16.60
C LEU A 186 -12.26 2.47 -17.22
N GLY A 187 -12.57 2.43 -18.53
CA GLY A 187 -12.89 1.19 -19.22
C GLY A 187 -11.74 0.17 -19.19
N MET A 188 -10.49 0.62 -19.37
CA MET A 188 -9.32 -0.26 -19.25
C MET A 188 -9.15 -0.77 -17.83
N LEU A 189 -9.31 0.09 -16.83
CA LEU A 189 -9.23 -0.25 -15.42
C LEU A 189 -10.29 -1.29 -15.01
N ILE A 190 -11.55 -1.09 -15.43
CA ILE A 190 -12.64 -2.04 -15.21
C ILE A 190 -12.34 -3.38 -15.90
N GLY A 191 -11.82 -3.37 -17.13
CA GLY A 191 -11.44 -4.59 -17.85
C GLY A 191 -10.30 -5.35 -17.17
N ALA A 192 -9.30 -4.65 -16.64
CA ALA A 192 -8.20 -5.24 -15.89
C ALA A 192 -8.71 -5.85 -14.57
N ILE A 193 -9.54 -5.12 -13.81
CA ILE A 193 -10.18 -5.62 -12.58
C ILE A 193 -11.00 -6.88 -12.89
N GLN A 194 -11.82 -6.87 -13.96
CA GLN A 194 -12.62 -8.02 -14.36
C GLN A 194 -11.74 -9.23 -14.71
N THR A 195 -10.64 -9.01 -15.42
CA THR A 195 -9.73 -10.07 -15.84
C THR A 195 -9.03 -10.69 -14.63
N ILE A 196 -8.44 -9.86 -13.76
CA ILE A 196 -7.76 -10.32 -12.54
C ILE A 196 -8.77 -11.07 -11.66
N TYR A 197 -9.98 -10.53 -11.50
CA TYR A 197 -11.05 -11.19 -10.77
C TYR A 197 -11.40 -12.56 -11.36
N ALA A 198 -11.74 -12.64 -12.65
CA ALA A 198 -12.17 -13.88 -13.29
C ALA A 198 -11.11 -14.99 -13.18
N TYR A 199 -9.84 -14.64 -13.35
CA TYR A 199 -8.75 -15.61 -13.25
C TYR A 199 -8.38 -15.94 -11.80
N SER A 200 -8.58 -15.03 -10.84
CA SER A 200 -8.38 -15.32 -9.40
C SER A 200 -9.34 -16.38 -8.85
N LEU A 201 -10.46 -16.62 -9.55
CA LEU A 201 -11.42 -17.68 -9.19
C LEU A 201 -10.91 -19.09 -9.54
N LEU A 202 -9.92 -19.20 -10.42
CA LEU A 202 -9.35 -20.48 -10.82
C LEU A 202 -8.60 -21.11 -9.64
N PRO A 203 -8.77 -22.43 -9.37
CA PRO A 203 -8.10 -23.10 -8.26
C PRO A 203 -6.59 -22.92 -8.27
N GLU A 204 -5.99 -22.94 -9.46
CA GLU A 204 -4.55 -22.75 -9.66
C GLU A 204 -4.06 -21.38 -9.13
N ASN A 205 -4.89 -20.34 -9.17
CA ASN A 205 -4.49 -18.96 -8.86
C ASN A 205 -4.80 -18.54 -7.42
N ARG A 206 -5.32 -19.45 -6.57
CA ARG A 206 -5.74 -19.14 -5.20
C ARG A 206 -4.61 -18.69 -4.27
N HIS A 207 -3.37 -18.99 -4.63
CA HIS A 207 -2.17 -18.63 -3.87
C HIS A 207 -1.64 -17.24 -4.21
N LEU A 208 -2.12 -16.63 -5.30
CA LEU A 208 -1.63 -15.33 -5.75
C LEU A 208 -2.15 -14.22 -4.84
N LEU A 209 -1.22 -13.44 -4.27
CA LEU A 209 -1.52 -12.25 -3.46
C LEU A 209 -1.88 -11.04 -4.32
N ILE A 210 -2.08 -11.23 -5.62
CA ILE A 210 -2.41 -10.18 -6.59
C ILE A 210 -3.69 -9.41 -6.25
N LEU A 211 -4.60 -10.01 -5.46
CA LEU A 211 -5.80 -9.34 -4.99
C LEU A 211 -5.48 -8.22 -3.99
N ASN A 212 -4.42 -8.37 -3.18
CA ASN A 212 -3.95 -7.33 -2.26
C ASN A 212 -3.58 -6.07 -3.03
N GLY A 213 -2.75 -6.22 -4.07
CA GLY A 213 -2.40 -5.12 -4.97
C GLY A 213 -3.59 -4.55 -5.74
N LEU A 214 -4.71 -5.27 -5.90
CA LEU A 214 -5.86 -4.78 -6.65
C LEU A 214 -6.72 -3.77 -5.87
N ILE A 215 -6.56 -3.67 -4.54
CA ILE A 215 -7.39 -2.79 -3.70
C ILE A 215 -7.27 -1.33 -4.12
N TYR A 216 -6.06 -0.81 -4.33
CA TYR A 216 -5.86 0.58 -4.74
C TYR A 216 -6.52 0.91 -6.10
N PRO A 217 -6.26 0.16 -7.20
CA PRO A 217 -6.95 0.37 -8.47
C PRO A 217 -8.47 0.22 -8.37
N PHE A 218 -8.96 -0.70 -7.53
CA PHE A 218 -10.38 -0.87 -7.27
C PHE A 218 -11.02 0.37 -6.63
N ILE A 219 -10.35 0.97 -5.64
CA ILE A 219 -10.81 2.22 -5.00
C ILE A 219 -10.90 3.33 -6.04
N VAL A 220 -9.84 3.54 -6.83
CA VAL A 220 -9.80 4.58 -7.85
C VAL A 220 -10.94 4.42 -8.86
N ALA A 221 -11.19 3.19 -9.34
CA ALA A 221 -12.32 2.92 -10.23
C ALA A 221 -13.67 3.21 -9.56
N SER A 222 -13.83 2.86 -8.28
CA SER A 222 -15.08 2.98 -7.53
C SER A 222 -15.45 4.43 -7.22
N LEU A 223 -14.48 5.35 -7.17
CA LEU A 223 -14.70 6.77 -6.94
C LEU A 223 -15.22 7.51 -8.19
N GLU A 224 -15.16 6.89 -9.38
CA GLU A 224 -15.70 7.44 -10.63
C GLU A 224 -17.23 7.32 -10.73
N VAL A 225 -17.93 7.73 -9.66
CA VAL A 225 -19.36 7.48 -9.45
C VAL A 225 -20.25 7.98 -10.60
N PRO A 226 -20.08 9.21 -11.13
CA PRO A 226 -20.91 9.67 -12.25
C PRO A 226 -20.76 8.82 -13.50
N SER A 227 -19.55 8.35 -13.80
CA SER A 227 -19.25 7.48 -14.94
C SER A 227 -19.86 6.09 -14.74
N LEU A 228 -19.78 5.55 -13.52
CA LEU A 228 -20.37 4.26 -13.16
C LEU A 228 -21.90 4.28 -13.17
N ARG A 229 -22.54 5.38 -12.78
CA ARG A 229 -24.01 5.55 -12.86
C ARG A 229 -24.52 5.52 -14.30
N GLN A 230 -23.71 5.99 -15.25
CA GLN A 230 -24.04 5.94 -16.68
C GLN A 230 -23.83 4.55 -17.30
N ARG A 231 -23.06 3.67 -16.63
CA ARG A 231 -22.65 2.35 -17.12
C ARG A 231 -22.86 1.28 -16.04
N PRO A 232 -24.11 0.85 -15.82
CA PRO A 232 -24.45 -0.11 -14.76
C PRO A 232 -23.66 -1.42 -14.85
N GLU A 233 -23.25 -1.82 -16.05
CA GLU A 233 -22.39 -2.98 -16.28
C GLU A 233 -21.02 -2.86 -15.61
N TRP A 234 -20.41 -1.66 -15.59
CA TRP A 234 -19.13 -1.45 -14.91
C TRP A 234 -19.28 -1.49 -13.39
N LYS A 235 -20.39 -0.93 -12.88
CA LYS A 235 -20.70 -1.03 -11.46
C LYS A 235 -20.90 -2.48 -11.01
N ARG A 236 -21.58 -3.29 -11.81
CA ARG A 236 -21.74 -4.74 -11.53
C ARG A 236 -20.40 -5.45 -11.45
N THR A 237 -19.48 -5.19 -12.38
CA THR A 237 -18.12 -5.75 -12.32
C THR A 237 -17.42 -5.42 -11.00
N LEU A 238 -17.53 -4.18 -10.52
CA LEU A 238 -16.95 -3.78 -9.23
C LEU A 238 -17.67 -4.46 -8.05
N ASP A 239 -18.99 -4.61 -8.11
CA ASP A 239 -19.75 -5.29 -7.05
C ASP A 239 -19.40 -6.79 -6.94
N ASP A 240 -19.21 -7.46 -8.08
CA ASP A 240 -18.78 -8.86 -8.13
C ASP A 240 -17.36 -9.02 -7.56
N ALA A 241 -16.44 -8.13 -7.94
CA ALA A 241 -15.08 -8.11 -7.39
C ALA A 241 -15.08 -7.83 -5.87
N ARG A 242 -15.93 -6.90 -5.40
CA ARG A 242 -16.09 -6.56 -3.98
C ARG A 242 -16.54 -7.76 -3.14
N GLN A 243 -17.52 -8.53 -3.61
CA GLN A 243 -17.98 -9.73 -2.89
C GLN A 243 -16.83 -10.70 -2.62
N ARG A 244 -15.86 -10.80 -3.54
CA ARG A 244 -14.71 -11.67 -3.36
C ARG A 244 -13.75 -11.18 -2.28
N PHE A 245 -13.47 -9.88 -2.24
CA PHE A 245 -12.72 -9.27 -1.14
C PHE A 245 -13.38 -9.55 0.20
N GLN A 246 -14.72 -9.50 0.27
CA GLN A 246 -15.48 -9.81 1.49
C GLN A 246 -15.33 -11.26 1.95
N MET A 247 -15.12 -12.20 1.04
CA MET A 247 -14.85 -13.61 1.34
C MET A 247 -13.35 -13.89 1.57
N GLY A 248 -12.49 -12.90 1.42
CA GLY A 248 -11.04 -13.01 1.54
C GLY A 248 -10.53 -12.70 2.95
N ARG A 249 -9.26 -13.06 3.21
CA ARG A 249 -8.58 -12.77 4.49
C ARG A 249 -8.35 -11.27 4.70
N THR A 250 -8.28 -10.49 3.63
CA THR A 250 -8.12 -9.04 3.64
C THR A 250 -9.42 -8.27 3.89
N TYR A 251 -10.56 -8.96 4.11
CA TYR A 251 -11.82 -8.27 4.35
C TYR A 251 -11.79 -7.41 5.62
N ALA A 252 -11.16 -7.89 6.70
CA ALA A 252 -11.09 -7.14 7.95
C ALA A 252 -10.44 -5.76 7.74
N LEU A 253 -9.37 -5.72 6.94
CA LEU A 253 -8.65 -4.51 6.54
C LEU A 253 -9.46 -3.64 5.57
N SER A 254 -10.10 -4.24 4.56
CA SER A 254 -10.82 -3.51 3.50
C SER A 254 -12.27 -3.12 3.84
N ARG A 255 -12.84 -3.60 4.96
CA ARG A 255 -14.24 -3.34 5.33
C ARG A 255 -14.54 -1.84 5.46
N LEU A 256 -13.64 -1.07 6.08
CA LEU A 256 -13.85 0.36 6.23
C LEU A 256 -13.75 1.09 4.88
N THR A 257 -12.78 0.71 4.04
CA THR A 257 -12.67 1.21 2.66
C THR A 257 -13.99 1.05 1.92
N PHE A 258 -14.62 -0.13 2.04
CA PHE A 258 -15.89 -0.40 1.38
C PHE A 258 -17.06 0.43 1.93
N GLN A 259 -17.07 0.75 3.23
CA GLN A 259 -18.06 1.68 3.79
C GLN A 259 -17.88 3.10 3.24
N LEU A 260 -16.64 3.56 3.11
CA LEU A 260 -16.34 4.87 2.52
C LEU A 260 -16.72 4.93 1.04
N LEU A 261 -16.56 3.83 0.30
CA LEU A 261 -17.02 3.73 -1.09
C LEU A 261 -18.55 3.72 -1.21
N ASP A 262 -19.27 3.17 -0.23
CA ASP A 262 -20.73 3.28 -0.18
C ASP A 262 -21.16 4.75 0.04
N GLU A 263 -20.49 5.47 0.94
CA GLU A 263 -20.72 6.91 1.16
C GLU A 263 -20.47 7.72 -0.13
N ALA A 264 -19.38 7.42 -0.84
CA ALA A 264 -19.08 8.04 -2.14
C ALA A 264 -20.19 7.77 -3.17
N TRP A 265 -20.68 6.52 -3.22
CA TRP A 265 -21.75 6.13 -4.12
C TRP A 265 -23.08 6.83 -3.82
N GLU A 266 -23.42 6.98 -2.54
CA GLU A 266 -24.61 7.70 -2.07
C GLU A 266 -24.52 9.20 -2.41
N GLU A 267 -23.39 9.84 -2.13
CA GLU A 267 -23.14 11.24 -2.46
C GLU A 267 -23.24 11.50 -3.96
N GLY A 268 -22.67 10.61 -4.78
CA GLY A 268 -22.83 10.64 -6.23
C GLY A 268 -21.93 11.63 -6.98
N SER A 269 -21.00 12.31 -6.29
CA SER A 269 -20.12 13.30 -6.89
C SER A 269 -18.88 12.65 -7.54
N SER A 270 -18.24 13.37 -8.48
CA SER A 270 -16.91 13.01 -9.00
C SER A 270 -15.76 13.49 -8.11
N CYS A 271 -16.07 14.19 -7.02
CA CYS A 271 -15.09 14.91 -6.21
C CYS A 271 -15.09 14.41 -4.76
N PHE A 272 -15.62 13.21 -4.51
CA PHE A 272 -15.64 12.62 -3.18
C PHE A 272 -14.20 12.44 -2.69
N ASP A 273 -13.82 13.23 -1.69
CA ASP A 273 -12.52 13.14 -1.05
C ASP A 273 -12.54 12.02 -0.01
N ILE A 274 -12.15 10.82 -0.45
CA ILE A 274 -12.13 9.63 0.39
C ILE A 274 -11.14 9.76 1.55
N ASP A 275 -10.05 10.50 1.36
CA ASP A 275 -9.08 10.76 2.41
C ASP A 275 -9.66 11.67 3.49
N CYS A 276 -10.40 12.71 3.11
CA CYS A 276 -11.12 13.56 4.05
C CYS A 276 -12.20 12.77 4.80
N ALA A 277 -12.94 11.89 4.11
CA ALA A 277 -13.92 11.02 4.73
C ALA A 277 -13.29 10.07 5.76
N ALA A 278 -12.17 9.44 5.42
CA ALA A 278 -11.41 8.58 6.35
C ALA A 278 -10.88 9.35 7.56
N ARG A 279 -10.30 10.55 7.35
CA ARG A 279 -9.82 11.42 8.44
C ARG A 279 -10.94 11.83 9.39
N ARG A 280 -12.14 12.15 8.89
CA ARG A 280 -13.32 12.48 9.73
C ARG A 280 -13.75 11.33 10.64
N LYS A 281 -13.45 10.09 10.25
CA LYS A 281 -13.68 8.88 11.08
C LYS A 281 -12.49 8.55 11.99
N GLY A 282 -11.42 9.34 11.95
CA GLY A 282 -10.20 9.12 12.74
C GLY A 282 -9.34 7.96 12.27
N VAL A 283 -9.51 7.52 11.00
CA VAL A 283 -8.83 6.34 10.47
C VAL A 283 -7.77 6.72 9.45
N GLU A 284 -6.64 6.03 9.55
CA GLU A 284 -5.55 5.97 8.57
C GLU A 284 -5.40 4.48 8.27
N LEU A 285 -5.49 4.08 7.01
CA LEU A 285 -5.61 2.66 6.61
C LEU A 285 -4.74 2.36 5.40
N ALA A 286 -3.85 1.36 5.53
CA ALA A 286 -3.13 0.81 4.38
C ALA A 286 -4.09 0.08 3.42
N VAL A 287 -4.08 0.44 2.13
CA VAL A 287 -4.96 -0.11 1.09
C VAL A 287 -4.24 -1.16 0.23
N MET A 288 -3.77 -2.20 0.91
CA MET A 288 -3.01 -3.34 0.35
C MET A 288 -3.45 -4.64 1.01
#